data_AF-N1MIX3-F1
#
_entry.id   AF-N1MIX3-F1
#
_cell.length_a   1.000
_cell.length_b   1.000
_cell.length_c   1.000
_cell.angle_alpha   90.00
_cell.angle_beta   90.00
_cell.angle_gamma   90.00
#
_symmetry.space_group_name_H-M   'P 1'
#
loop_
_entity.id
_entity.type
_entity.pdbx_description
1 polymer ?
#
loop_
_entity_poly.entity_id
_entity_poly.type
_entity_poly.pdbx_seq_one_letter_code
_entity_poly.pdbx_strand_id
1 'polypeptide(L)'
;MMARAERHESARTARKDDVIQIRAMAGTKALLNHAAAMRGQKLSEFMLESARREAENALLDQRSFFLDDEAHEAFVALLDAPPAPSSKLVELIARKPAWDR
;
A
#
# COMPACT_ATOMS: atom_id res chain seq x y z
N MET A 1 -1.14 -19.21 40.54
CA MET A 1 -1.78 -19.87 39.38
C MET A 1 -1.35 -19.08 38.14
N MET A 2 -0.26 -19.50 37.51
CA MET A 2 0.38 -18.82 36.37
C MET A 2 -0.24 -19.32 35.07
N ALA A 3 -0.83 -18.42 34.27
CA ALA A 3 -1.06 -18.62 32.84
C ALA A 3 -1.63 -17.35 32.19
N ARG A 4 -0.85 -16.65 31.38
CA ARG A 4 -1.11 -16.52 29.94
C ARG A 4 -0.17 -15.53 29.26
N ALA A 5 0.11 -15.89 28.01
CA ALA A 5 0.64 -15.08 26.94
C ALA A 5 2.15 -14.86 26.99
N GLU A 6 2.86 -15.90 26.56
CA GLU A 6 4.05 -15.79 25.72
C GLU A 6 3.72 -14.87 24.52
N ARG A 7 3.75 -13.56 24.75
CA ARG A 7 3.89 -12.56 23.70
C ARG A 7 5.37 -12.30 23.60
N HIS A 8 5.96 -12.94 22.60
CA HIS A 8 6.96 -12.42 21.68
C HIS A 8 7.48 -13.66 20.98
N GLU A 9 6.68 -14.16 20.02
CA GLU A 9 7.23 -15.03 18.99
C GLU A 9 8.23 -14.19 18.23
N SER A 10 9.47 -14.36 18.67
CA SER A 10 10.69 -13.77 18.17
C SER A 10 10.63 -13.70 16.66
N ALA A 11 11.07 -12.57 16.11
CA ALA A 11 11.32 -12.37 14.69
C ALA A 11 11.97 -13.63 14.10
N ARG A 12 11.13 -14.52 13.55
CA ARG A 12 11.60 -15.57 12.66
C ARG A 12 12.17 -14.77 11.52
N THR A 13 13.50 -14.68 11.50
CA THR A 13 14.26 -14.32 10.30
C THR A 13 13.48 -14.85 9.13
N ALA A 14 12.83 -13.96 8.37
CA ALA A 14 11.92 -14.34 7.31
C ALA A 14 12.79 -15.04 6.27
N ARG A 15 12.88 -16.35 6.39
CA ARG A 15 13.57 -17.16 5.41
C ARG A 15 12.85 -16.90 4.09
N LYS A 16 13.60 -16.84 2.98
CA LYS A 16 13.04 -16.80 1.62
C LYS A 16 12.41 -18.17 1.32
N ASP A 17 11.40 -18.55 2.08
CA ASP A 17 10.74 -19.86 1.99
C ASP A 17 9.59 -19.81 0.97
N ASP A 18 9.09 -18.61 0.65
CA ASP A 18 8.02 -18.43 -0.34
C ASP A 18 8.58 -18.30 -1.76
N VAL A 19 8.06 -19.15 -2.66
CA VAL A 19 8.48 -19.22 -4.06
C VAL A 19 7.40 -18.62 -4.96
N ILE A 20 7.77 -17.60 -5.74
CA ILE A 20 6.88 -16.96 -6.73
C ILE A 20 7.25 -17.48 -8.13
N GLN A 21 6.33 -18.19 -8.77
CA GLN A 21 6.48 -18.70 -10.14
C GLN A 21 5.70 -17.82 -11.12
N ILE A 22 6.39 -17.27 -12.13
CA ILE A 22 5.80 -16.37 -13.13
C ILE A 22 6.10 -16.89 -14.54
N ARG A 23 5.08 -16.90 -15.39
CA ARG A 23 5.23 -17.18 -16.83
C ARG A 23 5.29 -15.88 -17.61
N ALA A 24 6.18 -15.80 -18.59
CA ALA A 24 6.32 -14.64 -19.45
C ALA A 24 6.68 -15.09 -20.88
N MET A 25 6.34 -14.25 -21.86
CA MET A 25 6.79 -14.43 -23.23
C MET A 25 8.33 -14.30 -23.30
N ALA A 26 8.94 -14.94 -24.31
CA ALA A 26 10.39 -14.90 -24.50
C ALA A 26 10.93 -13.47 -24.64
N GLY A 27 10.22 -12.61 -25.38
CA GLY A 27 10.58 -11.19 -25.55
C GLY A 27 10.58 -10.42 -24.21
N THR A 28 9.56 -10.63 -23.38
CA THR A 28 9.47 -10.02 -22.04
C THR A 28 10.63 -10.47 -21.16
N LYS A 29 10.95 -11.78 -21.15
CA LYS A 29 12.09 -12.29 -20.40
C LYS A 29 13.42 -11.69 -20.87
N ALA A 30 13.61 -11.54 -22.19
CA ALA A 30 14.82 -10.93 -22.74
C ALA A 30 14.96 -9.46 -22.32
N LEU A 31 13.87 -8.68 -22.39
CA LEU A 31 13.83 -7.29 -21.95
C LEU A 31 14.20 -7.16 -20.46
N LEU A 32 13.59 -7.98 -19.60
CA LEU A 32 13.85 -7.96 -18.16
C LEU A 32 15.29 -8.37 -17.82
N ASN A 33 15.84 -9.36 -18.53
CA ASN A 33 17.24 -9.75 -18.39
C ASN A 33 18.20 -8.61 -18.74
N HIS A 34 17.92 -7.88 -19.83
CA HIS A 34 18.74 -6.74 -20.21
C HIS A 34 18.70 -5.64 -19.14
N ALA A 35 17.50 -5.30 -18.64
CA ALA A 35 17.34 -4.31 -17.57
C ALA A 35 18.03 -4.72 -16.25
N ALA A 36 18.01 -6.01 -15.91
CA ALA A 36 18.72 -6.54 -14.75
C ALA A 36 20.24 -6.47 -14.93
N ALA A 37 20.74 -6.81 -16.13
CA ALA A 37 22.16 -6.74 -16.47
C ALA A 37 22.71 -5.31 -16.40
N MET A 38 21.95 -4.31 -16.87
CA MET A 38 22.32 -2.89 -16.74
C MET A 38 22.47 -2.44 -15.28
N ARG A 39 21.77 -3.09 -14.35
CA ARG A 39 21.87 -2.83 -12.91
C ARG A 39 22.88 -3.72 -12.20
N GLY A 40 23.55 -4.65 -12.91
CA GLY A 40 24.47 -5.61 -12.32
C GLY A 40 23.79 -6.63 -11.39
N GLN A 41 22.50 -6.90 -11.58
CA GLN A 41 21.68 -7.75 -10.71
C GLN A 41 21.24 -9.03 -11.43
N LYS A 42 20.93 -10.08 -10.66
CA LYS A 42 20.27 -11.26 -11.21
C LYS A 42 18.83 -10.94 -11.59
N LEU A 43 18.29 -11.64 -12.60
CA LEU A 43 16.89 -11.46 -13.01
C LEU A 43 15.90 -11.60 -11.84
N SER A 44 16.08 -12.59 -10.98
CA SER A 44 15.20 -12.82 -9.83
C SER A 44 15.24 -11.69 -8.80
N GLU A 45 16.43 -11.12 -8.54
CA GLU A 45 16.60 -9.98 -7.64
C GLU A 45 15.96 -8.73 -8.22
N PHE A 46 16.22 -8.45 -9.50
CA PHE A 46 15.63 -7.34 -10.24
C PHE A 46 14.09 -7.41 -10.25
N MET A 47 13.54 -8.60 -10.49
CA MET A 47 12.10 -8.83 -10.52
C MET A 47 11.46 -8.67 -9.15
N LEU A 48 12.05 -9.27 -8.11
CA LEU A 48 11.50 -9.18 -6.75
C LEU A 48 11.50 -7.74 -6.24
N GLU A 49 12.60 -7.01 -6.47
CA GLU A 49 12.73 -5.62 -6.05
C GLU A 49 11.78 -4.70 -6.83
N SER A 50 11.65 -4.92 -8.13
CA SER A 50 10.70 -4.14 -8.95
C SER A 50 9.25 -4.41 -8.55
N ALA A 51 8.88 -5.67 -8.31
CA ALA A 51 7.54 -6.05 -7.87
C ALA A 51 7.23 -5.50 -6.48
N ARG A 52 8.19 -5.51 -5.54
CA ARG A 52 8.04 -4.92 -4.21
C ARG A 52 7.77 -3.42 -4.30
N ARG A 53 8.60 -2.68 -5.05
CA ARG A 53 8.42 -1.24 -5.24
C ARG A 53 7.06 -0.92 -5.85
N GLU A 54 6.63 -1.69 -6.85
CA GLU A 54 5.32 -1.48 -7.48
C GLU A 54 4.16 -1.79 -6.55
N ALA A 55 4.27 -2.86 -5.74
CA ALA A 55 3.28 -3.16 -4.72
C ALA A 55 3.19 -2.06 -3.65
N GLU A 56 4.33 -1.55 -3.19
CA GLU A 56 4.40 -0.41 -2.27
C GLU A 56 3.73 0.82 -2.88
N ASN A 57 4.05 1.16 -4.13
CA ASN A 57 3.40 2.27 -4.84
C ASN A 57 1.89 2.07 -4.92
N ALA A 58 1.41 0.91 -5.36
CA ALA A 58 -0.02 0.63 -5.47
C ALA A 58 -0.77 0.69 -4.12
N LEU A 59 -0.11 0.30 -3.02
CA LEU A 59 -0.67 0.43 -1.68
C LEU A 59 -0.65 1.89 -1.20
N LEU A 60 0.39 2.64 -1.53
CA LEU A 60 0.56 4.04 -1.12
C LEU A 60 -0.26 5.02 -1.97
N ASP A 61 -0.61 4.64 -3.21
CA ASP A 61 -1.44 5.42 -4.14
C ASP A 61 -2.84 5.70 -3.57
N GLN A 62 -3.28 4.94 -2.55
CA GLN A 62 -4.52 5.22 -1.83
C GLN A 62 -4.48 6.47 -0.93
N ARG A 63 -3.38 7.23 -0.89
CA ARG A 63 -3.23 8.41 -0.03
C ARG A 63 -2.94 9.72 -0.77
N SER A 64 -2.64 9.65 -2.07
CA SER A 64 -2.24 10.82 -2.85
C SER A 64 -3.37 11.22 -3.79
N PHE A 65 -4.04 12.33 -3.49
CA PHE A 65 -5.05 12.91 -4.37
C PHE A 65 -4.38 13.98 -5.22
N PHE A 66 -4.36 13.79 -6.54
CA PHE A 66 -3.94 14.82 -7.47
C PHE A 66 -5.15 15.69 -7.81
N LEU A 67 -5.04 16.98 -7.55
CA LEU A 67 -6.04 17.98 -7.88
C LEU A 67 -5.46 18.88 -8.98
N ASP A 68 -6.30 19.30 -9.92
CA ASP A 68 -5.96 20.44 -10.77
C ASP A 68 -6.04 21.75 -9.96
N ASP A 69 -5.59 22.86 -10.55
CA ASP A 69 -5.48 24.14 -9.86
C ASP A 69 -6.83 24.61 -9.30
N GLU A 70 -7.92 24.42 -10.04
CA GLU A 70 -9.28 24.80 -9.63
C GLU A 70 -9.78 23.94 -8.45
N ALA A 71 -9.60 22.63 -8.53
CA ALA A 71 -9.97 21.72 -7.45
C ALA A 71 -9.10 21.93 -6.20
N HIS A 72 -7.84 22.31 -6.38
CA HIS A 72 -6.95 22.67 -5.27
C HIS A 72 -7.41 23.95 -4.56
N GLU A 73 -7.73 25.02 -5.30
CA GLU A 73 -8.25 26.26 -4.71
C GLU A 73 -9.57 26.03 -3.97
N ALA A 74 -10.51 25.29 -4.57
CA ALA A 74 -11.78 24.94 -3.94
C ALA A 74 -11.57 24.11 -2.66
N PHE A 75 -10.61 23.19 -2.68
CA PHE A 75 -10.26 22.38 -1.52
C PHE A 75 -9.69 23.23 -0.38
N VAL A 76 -8.76 24.15 -0.67
CA VAL A 76 -8.18 25.06 0.33
C VAL A 76 -9.27 25.97 0.93
N ALA A 77 -10.16 26.53 0.11
CA ALA A 77 -11.26 27.37 0.60
C ALA A 77 -12.20 26.61 1.56
N LEU A 78 -12.46 25.33 1.30
CA LEU A 78 -13.25 24.48 2.20
C LEU A 78 -12.53 24.14 3.50
N LEU A 79 -11.19 24.09 3.51
CA LEU A 79 -10.41 23.89 4.73
C LEU A 79 -10.37 25.16 5.60
N ASP A 80 -10.26 26.33 4.98
CA ASP A 80 -10.22 27.62 5.69
C ASP A 80 -11.59 28.00 6.26
N ALA A 81 -12.67 27.63 5.58
CA ALA A 81 -14.05 27.89 5.99
C ALA A 81 -14.88 26.59 6.00
N PRO A 82 -14.64 25.68 6.96
CA PRO A 82 -15.34 24.41 7.01
C PRO A 82 -16.84 24.62 7.21
N PRO A 83 -17.70 23.98 6.39
CA PRO A 83 -19.15 24.12 6.52
C PRO A 83 -19.64 23.53 7.84
N ALA A 84 -20.72 24.10 8.37
CA ALA A 84 -21.36 23.54 9.56
C ALA A 84 -21.82 22.10 9.30
N PRO A 85 -21.65 21.17 10.27
CA PRO A 85 -22.04 19.78 10.09
C PRO A 85 -23.56 19.69 9.84
N SER A 86 -23.95 18.95 8.80
CA SER A 86 -25.36 18.68 8.54
C SER A 86 -25.97 17.80 9.64
N SER A 87 -27.29 17.90 9.85
CA SER A 87 -28.00 17.05 10.82
C SER A 87 -27.76 15.56 10.58
N LYS A 88 -27.75 15.12 9.31
CA LYS A 88 -27.44 13.75 8.91
C LYS A 88 -26.02 13.32 9.28
N LEU A 89 -25.04 14.22 9.18
CA LEU A 89 -23.65 13.94 9.58
C LEU A 89 -23.55 13.72 11.10
N VAL A 90 -24.24 14.56 11.87
CA VAL A 90 -24.30 14.41 13.34
C VAL A 90 -24.93 13.07 13.74
N GLU A 91 -26.05 12.70 13.13
CA GLU A 91 -26.71 11.40 13.35
C GLU A 91 -25.80 10.22 12.99
N LEU A 92 -25.05 10.32 11.88
CA LEU A 92 -24.15 9.26 11.43
C LEU A 92 -22.98 9.05 12.41
N ILE A 93 -22.35 10.13 12.88
CA ILE A 93 -21.21 10.07 13.82
C ILE A 93 -21.66 9.52 15.18
N ALA A 94 -22.88 9.84 15.62
CA ALA A 94 -23.43 9.36 16.89
C ALA A 94 -23.85 7.87 16.87
N ARG A 95 -23.91 7.24 15.69
CA ARG A 95 -24.37 5.86 15.54
C ARG A 95 -23.31 4.87 16.04
N LYS A 96 -23.73 3.90 16.86
CA LYS A 96 -22.84 2.80 17.29
C LYS A 96 -22.35 2.00 16.07
N PRO A 97 -21.03 1.80 15.91
CA PRO A 97 -20.48 1.05 14.78
C PRO A 97 -20.95 -0.41 14.79
N ALA A 98 -21.11 -0.99 13.60
CA ALA A 98 -21.66 -2.35 13.45
C ALA A 98 -20.76 -3.47 14.00
N TRP A 99 -19.46 -3.20 14.14
CA TRP A 99 -18.45 -4.13 14.63
C TRP A 99 -18.24 -4.08 16.15
N ASP A 100 -18.98 -3.24 16.86
CA ASP A 100 -18.89 -3.06 18.31
C ASP A 100 -19.97 -3.89 19.04
N ARG A 101 -20.28 -5.08 18.49
CA ARG A 101 -21.20 -6.10 19.03
C ARG A 101 -20.46 -7.33 19.49
#